data_AF-A0A1F8TXH5-F1
#
_entry.id   AF-A0A1F8TXH5-F1
#
_cell.length_a   1.000
_cell.length_b   1.000
_cell.length_c   1.000
_cell.angle_alpha   90.00
_cell.angle_beta   90.00
_cell.angle_gamma   90.00
#
_symmetry.space_group_name_H-M   'P 1'
#
loop_
_entity.id
_entity.type
_entity.pdbx_description
1 polymer ?
#
loop_
_entity_poly.entity_id
_entity_poly.type
_entity_poly.pdbx_seq_one_letter_code
_entity_poly.pdbx_strand_id
1 'polypeptide(L)'
;MNFSSFKKWLPGDKIVFTVDKKIVATAIVIGNYYYDDEFLWNNGLFPHRIKVSFDYVVCKDKWKAISDIRELLINSWGKSYGWGIQNQTPLNSEDGAKLIQNLNNDNELRYFIDNIDTLIAQAKKERLEEASLISSGKMKANERRYKPSVIEI
;
A
#
# COMPACT_ATOMS: atom_id res chain seq x y z
N MET A 1 -13.75 2.28 -10.73
CA MET A 1 -13.40 2.27 -9.30
C MET A 1 -14.59 2.82 -8.52
N ASN A 2 -14.99 2.14 -7.45
CA ASN A 2 -16.12 2.58 -6.62
C ASN A 2 -15.57 3.48 -5.49
N PHE A 3 -15.60 4.80 -5.69
CA PHE A 3 -15.06 5.80 -4.74
C PHE A 3 -15.81 5.86 -3.39
N SER A 4 -16.80 4.99 -3.19
CA SER A 4 -17.62 4.95 -1.97
C SER A 4 -16.99 4.21 -0.79
N SER A 5 -15.85 3.51 -0.97
CA SER A 5 -15.25 2.73 0.13
C SER A 5 -14.68 3.62 1.24
N PHE A 6 -13.95 4.68 0.90
CA PHE A 6 -13.35 5.59 1.90
C PHE A 6 -14.38 6.34 2.74
N LYS A 7 -15.60 6.55 2.23
CA LYS A 7 -16.69 7.15 3.00
C LYS A 7 -17.15 6.27 4.16
N LYS A 8 -16.81 4.98 4.14
CA LYS A 8 -17.15 4.02 5.20
C LYS A 8 -16.07 3.90 6.26
N TRP A 9 -14.89 4.46 6.02
CA TRP A 9 -13.75 4.35 6.92
C TRP A 9 -13.89 5.40 8.02
N LEU A 10 -13.74 4.96 9.25
CA LEU A 10 -13.94 5.76 10.45
C LEU A 10 -12.61 5.96 11.19
N PRO A 11 -12.42 7.09 11.88
CA PRO A 11 -11.32 7.25 12.82
C PRO A 11 -11.24 6.07 13.80
N GLY A 12 -10.05 5.48 13.93
CA GLY A 12 -9.80 4.26 14.71
C GLY A 12 -9.71 2.98 13.87
N ASP A 13 -10.19 2.98 12.61
CA ASP A 13 -10.05 1.82 11.74
C ASP A 13 -8.57 1.51 11.45
N LYS A 14 -8.22 0.22 11.52
CA LYS A 14 -6.88 -0.28 11.20
C LYS A 14 -6.79 -0.65 9.72
N ILE A 15 -5.75 -0.16 9.06
CA ILE A 15 -5.48 -0.41 7.64
C ILE A 15 -4.19 -1.23 7.52
N VAL A 16 -4.22 -2.22 6.63
CA VAL A 16 -3.05 -3.01 6.23
C VAL A 16 -2.68 -2.65 4.80
N PHE A 17 -1.44 -2.19 4.60
CA PHE A 17 -0.92 -1.85 3.28
C PHE A 17 -0.26 -3.06 2.64
N THR A 18 -0.54 -3.27 1.35
CA THR A 18 0.08 -4.31 0.55
C THR A 18 0.70 -3.77 -0.72
N VAL A 19 1.87 -4.30 -1.10
CA VAL A 19 2.60 -4.03 -2.34
C VAL A 19 3.12 -5.36 -2.88
N ASP A 20 2.91 -5.63 -4.17
CA ASP A 20 3.36 -6.86 -4.84
C ASP A 20 2.98 -8.16 -4.09
N LYS A 21 1.74 -8.22 -3.60
CA LYS A 21 1.21 -9.33 -2.79
C LYS A 21 1.97 -9.57 -1.48
N LYS A 22 2.59 -8.53 -0.93
CA LYS A 22 3.25 -8.55 0.37
C LYS A 22 2.70 -7.45 1.27
N ILE A 23 2.68 -7.71 2.58
CA ILE A 23 2.31 -6.74 3.61
C ILE A 23 3.55 -5.90 3.93
N VAL A 24 3.39 -4.57 3.93
CA VAL A 24 4.51 -3.62 4.05
C VAL A 24 4.36 -2.68 5.24
N ALA A 25 3.13 -2.40 5.66
CA ALA A 25 2.84 -1.44 6.72
C ALA A 25 1.44 -1.64 7.29
N THR A 26 1.22 -1.09 8.48
CA THR A 26 -0.11 -0.84 9.03
C THR A 26 -0.25 0.60 9.50
N ALA A 27 -1.48 1.08 9.50
CA ALA A 27 -1.82 2.42 9.95
C ALA A 27 -3.19 2.44 10.62
N ILE A 28 -3.46 3.52 11.34
CA ILE A 28 -4.76 3.84 11.94
C ILE A 28 -5.33 5.05 11.21
N VAL A 29 -6.62 5.01 10.88
CA VAL A 29 -7.36 6.18 10.40
C VAL A 29 -7.46 7.21 11.52
N ILE A 30 -7.00 8.44 11.27
CA ILE A 30 -6.99 9.52 12.27
C ILE A 30 -7.90 10.70 11.90
N GLY A 31 -8.58 10.63 10.76
CA GLY A 31 -9.48 11.68 10.31
C GLY A 31 -10.54 11.16 9.37
N ASN A 32 -11.60 11.95 9.19
CA ASN A 32 -12.68 11.62 8.28
C ASN A 32 -12.21 11.74 6.81
N TYR A 33 -12.96 11.08 5.93
CA TYR A 33 -12.87 11.27 4.50
C TYR A 33 -12.94 12.76 4.12
N TYR A 34 -12.11 13.18 3.16
CA TYR A 34 -12.13 14.52 2.59
C TYR A 34 -11.80 14.50 1.08
N TYR A 35 -12.10 15.61 0.42
CA TYR A 35 -11.78 15.85 -0.98
C TYR A 35 -10.65 16.89 -1.07
N ASP A 36 -9.65 16.63 -1.89
CA ASP A 36 -8.47 17.48 -2.07
C ASP A 36 -7.80 17.21 -3.44
N ASP A 37 -7.73 18.22 -4.30
CA ASP A 37 -7.21 18.14 -5.67
C ASP A 37 -5.69 18.39 -5.79
N GLU A 38 -4.96 18.45 -4.67
CA GLU A 38 -3.50 18.62 -4.69
C GLU A 38 -2.78 17.47 -5.42
N PHE A 39 -1.83 17.77 -6.29
CA PHE A 39 -1.14 16.74 -7.07
C PHE A 39 0.03 16.10 -6.28
N LEU A 40 -0.28 15.11 -5.43
CA LEU A 40 0.72 14.43 -4.59
C LEU A 40 1.44 13.28 -5.30
N TRP A 41 0.79 12.62 -6.26
CA TRP A 41 1.28 11.39 -6.88
C TRP A 41 1.63 11.62 -8.35
N ASN A 42 2.75 11.06 -8.78
CA ASN A 42 3.21 11.20 -10.17
C ASN A 42 2.42 10.36 -11.18
N ASN A 43 1.53 9.48 -10.73
CA ASN A 43 0.74 8.55 -11.56
C ASN A 43 -0.75 8.93 -11.66
N GLY A 44 -1.11 10.15 -11.26
CA GLY A 44 -2.46 10.67 -11.45
C GLY A 44 -3.00 11.43 -10.25
N LEU A 45 -4.22 11.95 -10.43
CA LEU A 45 -4.96 12.67 -9.41
C LEU A 45 -5.78 11.69 -8.56
N PHE A 46 -5.59 11.74 -7.24
CA PHE A 46 -6.33 10.91 -6.27
C PHE A 46 -7.01 11.81 -5.24
N PRO A 47 -8.17 12.40 -5.57
CA PRO A 47 -8.71 13.50 -4.78
C PRO A 47 -9.52 13.05 -3.56
N HIS A 48 -9.93 11.78 -3.52
CA HIS A 48 -10.65 11.18 -2.41
C HIS A 48 -9.65 10.64 -1.38
N ARG A 49 -9.55 11.28 -0.21
CA ARG A 49 -8.48 11.02 0.75
C ARG A 49 -8.99 10.76 2.16
N ILE A 50 -8.12 10.15 2.96
CA ILE A 50 -8.28 9.99 4.39
C ILE A 50 -6.93 10.18 5.08
N LYS A 51 -6.94 10.75 6.28
CA LYS A 51 -5.71 10.90 7.07
C LYS A 51 -5.43 9.62 7.85
N VAL A 52 -4.19 9.16 7.80
CA VAL A 52 -3.75 7.95 8.51
C VAL A 52 -2.48 8.25 9.32
N SER A 53 -2.29 7.51 10.41
CA SER A 53 -1.04 7.46 11.17
C SER A 53 -0.46 6.08 11.06
N PHE A 54 0.74 5.95 10.50
CA PHE A 54 1.45 4.68 10.47
C PHE A 54 1.88 4.30 11.89
N ASP A 55 1.71 3.02 12.21
CA ASP A 55 2.16 2.44 13.47
C ASP A 55 3.06 1.22 13.27
N TYR A 56 3.17 0.73 12.03
CA TYR A 56 4.10 -0.33 11.63
C TYR A 56 4.53 -0.10 10.19
N VAL A 57 5.84 -0.12 9.92
CA VAL A 57 6.41 -0.11 8.56
C VAL A 57 7.69 -0.94 8.57
N VAL A 58 7.96 -1.68 7.50
CA VAL A 58 9.18 -2.48 7.34
C VAL A 58 9.87 -2.29 6.00
N CYS A 59 11.18 -2.45 6.00
CA CYS A 59 12.04 -2.51 4.83
C CYS A 59 11.70 -3.70 3.92
N LYS A 60 12.05 -3.57 2.65
CA LYS A 60 11.62 -4.47 1.57
C LYS A 60 12.04 -5.93 1.75
N ASP A 61 13.19 -6.15 2.36
CA ASP A 61 13.74 -7.46 2.73
C ASP A 61 12.90 -8.17 3.80
N LYS A 62 12.13 -7.43 4.60
CA LYS A 62 11.28 -7.93 5.69
C LYS A 62 9.79 -7.98 5.34
N TRP A 63 9.40 -7.60 4.12
CA TRP A 63 8.01 -7.66 3.68
C TRP A 63 7.46 -9.08 3.73
N LYS A 64 6.32 -9.26 4.39
CA LYS A 64 5.68 -10.59 4.56
C LYS A 64 4.78 -10.92 3.39
N ALA A 65 4.80 -12.16 2.91
CA ALA A 65 3.96 -12.52 1.78
C ALA A 65 2.50 -12.71 2.25
N ILE A 66 1.53 -12.33 1.39
CA ILE A 66 0.11 -12.61 1.67
C ILE A 66 -0.16 -14.12 1.81
N SER A 67 0.67 -14.96 1.17
CA SER A 67 0.63 -16.42 1.34
C SER A 67 0.77 -16.85 2.79
N ASP A 68 1.51 -16.09 3.60
CA ASP A 68 1.83 -16.44 4.99
C ASP A 68 0.61 -16.30 5.91
N ILE A 69 -0.36 -15.46 5.51
CA ILE A 69 -1.64 -15.26 6.20
C ILE A 69 -2.83 -15.81 5.41
N ARG A 70 -2.57 -16.65 4.39
CA ARG A 70 -3.62 -17.11 3.46
C ARG A 70 -4.76 -17.83 4.17
N GLU A 71 -4.46 -18.72 5.11
CA GLU A 71 -5.49 -19.47 5.85
C GLU A 71 -6.39 -18.55 6.66
N LEU A 72 -5.82 -17.50 7.28
CA LEU A 72 -6.59 -16.48 7.99
C LEU A 72 -7.56 -15.77 7.03
N LEU A 73 -7.09 -15.38 5.85
CA LEU A 73 -7.93 -14.73 4.84
C LEU A 73 -9.01 -15.66 4.27
N ILE A 74 -8.70 -16.95 4.09
CA ILE A 74 -9.67 -17.96 3.67
C ILE A 74 -10.75 -18.17 4.74
N ASN A 75 -10.37 -18.19 6.01
CA ASN A 75 -11.34 -18.32 7.11
C ASN A 75 -12.27 -17.11 7.17
N SER A 76 -11.76 -15.90 6.89
CA SER A 76 -12.55 -14.67 6.94
C SER A 76 -13.44 -14.44 5.72
N TRP A 77 -12.93 -14.70 4.51
CA TRP A 77 -13.59 -14.33 3.24
C TRP A 77 -13.84 -15.51 2.29
N GLY A 78 -13.50 -16.73 2.71
CA GLY A 78 -13.60 -17.94 1.88
C GLY A 78 -12.47 -18.08 0.86
N LYS A 79 -12.56 -19.11 0.01
CA LYS A 79 -11.54 -19.45 -1.00
C LYS A 79 -11.25 -18.32 -2.01
N SER A 80 -12.18 -17.39 -2.16
CA SER A 80 -12.08 -16.21 -3.02
C SER A 80 -11.59 -14.96 -2.28
N TYR A 81 -10.76 -15.12 -1.24
CA TYR A 81 -10.25 -14.01 -0.41
C TYR A 81 -9.59 -12.86 -1.20
N GLY A 82 -9.08 -13.12 -2.42
CA GLY A 82 -8.58 -12.06 -3.30
C GLY A 82 -9.62 -10.98 -3.62
N TRP A 83 -10.90 -11.35 -3.69
CA TRP A 83 -12.00 -10.40 -3.82
C TRP A 83 -12.16 -9.51 -2.59
N GLY A 84 -11.93 -10.04 -1.39
CA GLY A 84 -11.95 -9.26 -0.16
C GLY A 84 -10.86 -8.19 -0.14
N ILE A 85 -9.64 -8.55 -0.57
CA ILE A 85 -8.53 -7.61 -0.73
C ILE A 85 -8.88 -6.53 -1.76
N GLN A 86 -9.35 -6.93 -2.94
CA GLN A 86 -9.66 -6.00 -4.03
C GLN A 86 -10.78 -5.01 -3.68
N ASN A 87 -11.79 -5.48 -2.95
CA ASN A 87 -12.93 -4.66 -2.54
C ASN A 87 -12.71 -3.92 -1.22
N GLN A 88 -11.54 -4.07 -0.59
CA GLN A 88 -11.24 -3.50 0.73
C GLN A 88 -12.30 -3.91 1.78
N THR A 89 -12.74 -5.17 1.72
CA THR A 89 -13.70 -5.72 2.67
C THR A 89 -13.07 -5.74 4.06
N PRO A 90 -13.75 -5.27 5.12
CA PRO A 90 -13.21 -5.37 6.47
C PRO A 90 -13.00 -6.82 6.90
N LEU A 91 -11.91 -7.06 7.63
CA LEU A 91 -11.80 -8.25 8.48
C LEU A 91 -12.62 -8.02 9.75
N ASN A 92 -13.17 -9.10 10.31
CA ASN A 92 -13.71 -9.02 11.67
C ASN A 92 -12.58 -8.73 12.68
N SER A 93 -12.93 -8.26 13.87
CA SER A 93 -11.95 -7.84 14.88
C SER A 93 -11.01 -8.97 15.31
N GLU A 94 -11.48 -10.22 15.34
CA GLU A 94 -10.67 -11.37 15.75
C GLU A 94 -9.59 -11.71 14.71
N ASP A 95 -9.97 -11.85 13.44
CA ASP A 95 -9.05 -12.13 12.34
C ASP A 95 -8.11 -10.96 12.10
N GLY A 96 -8.59 -9.72 12.24
CA GLY A 96 -7.76 -8.52 12.21
C GLY A 96 -6.68 -8.55 13.29
N ALA A 97 -7.04 -8.88 14.53
CA ALA A 97 -6.08 -9.00 15.63
C ALA A 97 -5.04 -10.10 15.38
N LYS A 98 -5.47 -11.28 14.89
CA LYS A 98 -4.57 -12.37 14.51
C LYS A 98 -3.60 -11.94 13.40
N LEU A 99 -4.06 -11.19 12.41
CA LEU A 99 -3.20 -10.68 11.33
C LEU A 99 -2.12 -9.77 11.92
N ILE A 100 -2.49 -8.83 12.78
CA ILE A 100 -1.54 -7.90 13.41
C ILE A 100 -0.54 -8.65 14.30
N GLN A 101 -0.98 -9.63 15.10
CA GLN A 101 -0.08 -10.48 15.90
C GLN A 101 0.91 -11.27 15.05
N ASN A 102 0.53 -11.63 13.82
CA ASN A 102 1.43 -12.29 12.88
C ASN A 102 2.44 -11.33 12.24
N LEU A 103 2.31 -10.01 12.38
CA LEU A 103 3.34 -9.07 11.93
C LEU A 103 4.50 -9.06 12.93
N ASN A 104 5.74 -8.98 12.43
CA ASN A 104 6.93 -9.04 13.28
C ASN A 104 7.04 -7.78 14.14
N ASN A 105 7.67 -7.86 15.32
CA ASN A 105 7.94 -6.71 16.19
C ASN A 105 9.00 -5.76 15.63
N ASP A 106 9.70 -6.15 14.56
CA ASP A 106 10.64 -5.29 13.85
C ASP A 106 9.87 -4.17 13.14
N ASN A 107 9.61 -3.09 13.86
CA ASN A 107 9.00 -1.88 13.34
C ASN A 107 10.08 -0.86 12.99
N GLU A 108 10.19 -0.53 11.72
CA GLU A 108 11.21 0.37 11.18
C GLU A 108 10.65 1.77 10.89
N LEU A 109 9.47 2.10 11.43
CA LEU A 109 8.85 3.42 11.25
C LEU A 109 9.81 4.58 11.55
N ARG A 110 10.64 4.46 12.60
CA ARG A 110 11.63 5.49 12.95
C ARG A 110 12.65 5.71 11.83
N TYR A 111 13.15 4.63 11.23
CA TYR A 111 14.06 4.71 10.09
C TYR A 111 13.43 5.47 8.93
N PHE A 112 12.16 5.21 8.62
CA PHE A 112 11.46 5.94 7.56
C PHE A 112 11.28 7.41 7.90
N ILE A 113 10.88 7.75 9.13
CA ILE A 113 10.74 9.16 9.57
C ILE A 113 12.07 9.91 9.43
N ASP A 114 13.16 9.32 9.90
CA ASP A 114 14.48 9.96 9.91
C ASP A 114 15.10 10.09 8.50
N ASN A 115 14.61 9.33 7.51
CA ASN A 115 15.22 9.23 6.18
C ASN A 115 14.24 9.50 5.02
N ILE A 116 13.02 10.00 5.29
CA ILE A 116 11.95 10.04 4.28
C ILE A 116 12.33 10.83 3.03
N ASP A 117 12.97 12.00 3.20
CA ASP A 117 13.37 12.86 2.09
C ASP A 117 14.41 12.20 1.20
N THR A 118 15.41 11.55 1.81
CA THR A 118 16.44 10.78 1.11
C THR A 118 15.82 9.62 0.34
N LEU A 119 14.92 8.87 0.97
CA LEU A 119 14.23 7.73 0.35
C LEU A 119 13.36 8.17 -0.82
N ILE A 120 12.64 9.29 -0.70
CA ILE A 120 11.83 9.86 -1.79
C ILE A 120 12.72 10.32 -2.95
N ALA A 121 13.84 11.00 -2.66
CA ALA A 121 14.78 11.45 -3.68
C ALA A 121 15.41 10.27 -4.43
N GLN A 122 15.82 9.22 -3.71
CA GLN A 122 16.36 7.99 -4.30
C GLN A 122 15.31 7.30 -5.18
N ALA A 123 14.09 7.11 -4.68
CA ALA A 123 13.00 6.51 -5.46
C ALA A 123 12.68 7.31 -6.73
N LYS A 124 12.79 8.64 -6.71
CA LYS A 124 12.62 9.49 -7.90
C LYS A 124 13.74 9.25 -8.91
N LYS A 125 15.00 9.16 -8.45
CA LYS A 125 16.16 8.88 -9.31
C LYS A 125 16.03 7.52 -10.00
N GLU A 126 15.71 6.47 -9.24
CA GLU A 126 15.51 5.12 -9.77
C GLU A 126 14.45 5.07 -10.88
N ARG A 127 13.31 5.77 -10.71
CA ARG A 127 12.26 5.85 -11.74
C ARG A 127 12.74 6.53 -13.01
N LEU A 128 13.56 7.57 -12.91
CA LEU A 128 14.12 8.27 -14.07
C LEU A 128 15.13 7.40 -14.82
N GLU A 129 15.97 6.67 -14.09
CA GLU A 129 16.92 5.72 -14.66
C GLU A 129 16.19 4.59 -15.40
N GLU A 130 15.17 3.98 -14.80
CA GLU A 130 14.33 2.96 -15.46
C GLU A 130 13.67 3.50 -16.74
N ALA A 131 13.15 4.73 -16.71
CA ALA A 131 12.56 5.36 -17.88
C ALA A 131 13.59 5.55 -19.01
N SER A 132 14.81 5.98 -18.68
CA SER A 132 15.90 6.16 -19.64
C SER A 132 16.39 4.83 -20.24
N LEU A 133 16.44 3.76 -19.45
CA LEU A 133 16.81 2.43 -19.94
C LEU A 133 15.79 1.91 -20.96
N ILE A 134 14.52 2.24 -20.78
CA ILE A 134 13.46 1.82 -21.70
C ILE A 134 13.45 2.64 -22.97
N SER A 135 13.58 3.96 -22.87
CA SER A 135 13.65 4.81 -24.07
C SER A 135 14.88 4.48 -24.92
N SER A 136 15.96 3.96 -24.31
CA SER A 136 17.15 3.49 -25.04
C SER A 136 17.08 2.02 -25.50
N GLY A 137 15.97 1.32 -25.25
CA GLY A 137 15.80 -0.09 -25.64
C GLY A 137 16.61 -1.09 -24.83
N LYS A 138 17.29 -0.65 -23.76
CA LYS A 138 18.12 -1.48 -22.88
C LYS A 138 17.31 -2.24 -21.82
N MET A 139 16.03 -1.95 -21.70
CA MET A 139 15.08 -2.65 -20.83
C MET A 139 13.71 -2.70 -21.49
N LYS A 140 12.98 -3.80 -21.33
CA LYS A 140 11.62 -3.90 -21.88
C LYS A 140 10.62 -3.20 -20.94
N ALA A 141 9.55 -2.65 -21.51
CA ALA A 141 8.53 -1.95 -20.72
C ALA A 141 7.83 -2.84 -19.68
N ASN A 142 7.72 -4.15 -19.94
CA ASN A 142 7.17 -5.13 -19.01
C ASN A 142 8.13 -5.54 -17.88
N GLU A 143 9.41 -5.15 -17.98
CA GLU A 143 10.44 -5.34 -16.94
C GLU A 143 10.52 -4.14 -15.98
N ARG A 144 9.70 -3.10 -16.18
CA ARG A 144 9.59 -1.98 -15.24
C ARG A 144 9.21 -2.47 -13.85
N ARG A 145 9.96 -2.05 -12.84
CA ARG A 145 9.52 -2.18 -11.45
C ARG A 145 8.44 -1.13 -11.15
N TYR A 146 8.55 0.03 -11.78
CA TYR A 146 7.56 1.10 -11.66
C TYR A 146 6.76 1.25 -12.95
N LYS A 147 5.54 0.70 -12.98
CA LYS A 147 4.64 0.87 -14.12
C LYS A 147 4.15 2.32 -14.17
N PRO A 148 4.39 3.07 -15.27
CA PRO A 148 3.72 4.34 -15.47
C PRO A 148 2.21 4.08 -15.64
N SER A 149 1.39 4.99 -15.12
CA SER A 149 -0.02 5.05 -15.49
C SER A 149 -0.09 5.38 -16.98
N VAL A 150 -0.43 4.41 -17.82
CA VAL A 150 -0.94 4.71 -19.16
C VAL A 150 -2.30 5.35 -18.94
N ILE A 151 -2.38 6.67 -19.12
CA ILE A 151 -3.67 7.33 -19.34
C ILE A 151 -3.95 7.12 -20.83
N GLU A 152 -4.71 6.08 -21.15
CA GLU A 152 -5.47 6.08 -22.40
C GLU A 152 -6.64 7.05 -22.14
N ILE A 153 -6.63 8.18 -22.86
CA ILE A 153 -7.73 9.15 -22.88
C ILE A 153 -8.91 8.53 -23.63
#